data_AF-A0A7V4HX01-F1
#
_entry.id   AF-A0A7V4HX01-F1
#
_cell.length_a   1.000
_cell.length_b   1.000
_cell.length_c   1.000
_cell.angle_alpha   90.00
_cell.angle_beta   90.00
_cell.angle_gamma   90.00
#
_symmetry.space_group_name_H-M   'P 1'
#
loop_
_entity.id
_entity.type
_entity.pdbx_description
1 polymer ?
#
loop_
_entity_poly.entity_id
_entity_poly.type
_entity_poly.pdbx_seq_one_letter_code
_entity_poly.pdbx_strand_id
1 'polypeptide(L)'
;MRLKLIACEILYRELCAAVARSINQVDLEFLPKGLHDIGQEGMSRRLQEALTRVDSTVYEAVLFGYGLCNNGLVGLTASSIPLVIPRAHDCITLFFGSKERYLEYFQSHPGVYFKTSGWIERGENTHQHNPDSIAAKSGMVLSYEELVAKYGEDNARFLYDQLCNMTRNYSGIAFIEMGVEPDDRFERQARQQAAEKGWKYEKLAGDMALVQALVDGPWDAERFLVVPPGHRVAASFDDGILKANRAEG
;
A
#
# COMPACT_ATOMS: atom_id res chain seq x y z
N MET A 1 25.38 -5.06 -0.75
CA MET A 1 24.73 -5.31 -2.05
C MET A 1 24.35 -3.99 -2.70
N ARG A 2 24.13 -3.97 -4.02
CA ARG A 2 23.43 -2.89 -4.72
C ARG A 2 22.01 -3.33 -5.07
N LEU A 3 21.03 -2.63 -4.51
CA LEU A 3 19.61 -3.00 -4.53
C LEU A 3 18.79 -1.88 -5.18
N LYS A 4 17.77 -2.28 -5.95
CA LYS A 4 16.74 -1.35 -6.44
C LYS A 4 15.49 -1.55 -5.60
N LEU A 5 14.90 -0.50 -5.07
CA LEU A 5 13.65 -0.58 -4.30
C LEU A 5 12.53 0.18 -5.01
N ILE A 6 11.50 -0.55 -5.44
CA ILE A 6 10.27 0.01 -6.02
C ILE A 6 9.20 -0.01 -4.93
N ALA A 7 8.67 1.15 -4.53
CA ALA A 7 7.82 1.25 -3.36
C ALA A 7 6.61 2.18 -3.53
N CYS A 8 5.57 1.95 -2.72
CA CYS A 8 4.46 2.88 -2.65
C CYS A 8 4.90 4.17 -1.94
N GLU A 9 4.57 5.33 -2.49
CA GLU A 9 5.01 6.61 -1.91
C GLU A 9 4.45 6.91 -0.51
N ILE A 10 3.45 6.17 -0.04
CA ILE A 10 2.98 6.27 1.37
C ILE A 10 4.04 5.83 2.39
N LEU A 11 5.07 5.10 1.95
CA LEU A 11 6.20 4.66 2.78
C LEU A 11 7.44 5.56 2.59
N TYR A 12 7.28 6.74 1.97
CA TYR A 12 8.41 7.57 1.54
C TYR A 12 9.36 7.92 2.68
N ARG A 13 8.81 8.39 3.81
CA ARG A 13 9.62 8.83 4.97
C ARG A 13 10.30 7.63 5.63
N GLU A 14 9.55 6.54 5.82
CA GLU A 14 9.99 5.31 6.45
C GLU A 14 11.13 4.67 5.64
N LEU A 15 10.96 4.52 4.32
CA LEU A 15 11.97 3.91 3.45
C LEU A 15 13.19 4.80 3.27
N CYS A 16 13.04 6.12 3.12
CA CYS A 16 14.19 7.03 3.10
C CYS A 16 14.99 6.95 4.42
N ALA A 17 14.31 6.91 5.56
CA ALA A 17 14.96 6.77 6.86
C ALA A 17 15.67 5.42 7.01
N ALA A 18 15.06 4.32 6.55
CA ALA A 18 15.65 2.98 6.59
C ALA A 18 16.87 2.85 5.67
N VAL A 19 16.76 3.35 4.43
CA VAL A 19 17.85 3.34 3.44
C VAL A 19 19.05 4.16 3.91
N ALA A 20 18.82 5.32 4.53
CA ALA A 20 19.89 6.16 5.07
C ALA A 20 20.76 5.45 6.14
N ARG A 21 20.26 4.38 6.75
CA ARG A 21 20.97 3.56 7.75
C ARG A 21 21.32 2.16 7.25
N SER A 22 20.98 1.85 6.01
CA SER A 22 21.13 0.49 5.51
C SER A 22 22.59 0.11 5.31
N ILE A 23 22.90 -1.17 5.52
CA ILE A 23 24.21 -1.73 5.17
C ILE A 23 24.42 -1.88 3.65
N ASN A 24 23.34 -1.74 2.86
CA ASN A 24 23.35 -1.88 1.41
C ASN A 24 23.24 -0.53 0.70
N GLN A 25 23.72 -0.47 -0.54
CA GLN A 25 23.42 0.64 -1.43
C GLN A 25 22.03 0.40 -2.04
N VAL A 26 21.06 1.25 -1.70
CA VAL A 26 19.67 1.10 -2.16
C VAL A 26 19.23 2.33 -2.94
N ASP A 27 18.94 2.13 -4.23
CA ASP A 27 18.40 3.17 -5.10
C ASP A 27 16.85 3.09 -5.08
N LEU A 28 16.19 4.18 -4.71
CA LEU A 28 14.73 4.26 -4.50
C LEU A 28 13.96 4.68 -5.76
N GLU A 29 12.80 4.08 -5.99
CA GLU A 29 11.79 4.54 -6.94
C GLU A 29 10.40 4.42 -6.30
N PHE A 30 9.74 5.57 -6.12
CA PHE A 30 8.40 5.61 -5.55
C PHE A 30 7.37 5.72 -6.66
N LEU A 31 6.33 4.90 -6.60
CA LEU A 31 5.16 5.03 -7.46
C LEU A 31 3.97 5.61 -6.66
N PRO A 32 3.06 6.32 -7.35
CA PRO A 32 1.96 7.01 -6.68
C PRO A 32 1.05 6.08 -5.88
N LYS A 33 0.51 6.58 -4.76
CA LYS A 33 -0.45 5.81 -3.94
C LYS A 33 -1.63 5.34 -4.78
N GLY A 34 -2.11 6.18 -5.71
CA GLY A 34 -3.25 5.89 -6.58
C GLY A 34 -3.13 4.63 -7.45
N LEU A 35 -1.96 3.98 -7.47
CA LEU A 35 -1.77 2.72 -8.19
C LEU A 35 -2.60 1.56 -7.62
N HIS A 36 -2.84 1.50 -6.30
CA HIS A 36 -3.72 0.47 -5.71
C HIS A 36 -5.19 0.63 -6.13
N ASP A 37 -5.59 1.81 -6.60
CA ASP A 37 -6.97 2.14 -6.96
C ASP A 37 -7.35 1.65 -8.38
N ILE A 38 -6.37 1.32 -9.24
CA ILE A 38 -6.61 0.98 -10.66
C ILE A 38 -6.79 -0.53 -10.94
N GLY A 39 -6.93 -1.34 -9.89
CA GLY A 39 -7.14 -2.78 -9.99
C GLY A 39 -5.88 -3.60 -10.25
N GLN A 40 -6.01 -4.92 -10.08
CA GLN A 40 -4.91 -5.88 -10.24
C GLN A 40 -4.16 -5.73 -11.58
N GLU A 41 -4.88 -5.75 -12.70
CA GLU A 41 -4.27 -5.69 -14.04
C GLU A 41 -3.53 -4.37 -14.27
N GLY A 42 -4.15 -3.25 -13.89
CA GLY A 42 -3.54 -1.92 -14.01
C GLY A 42 -2.29 -1.78 -13.15
N MET A 43 -2.36 -2.19 -11.88
CA MET A 43 -1.24 -2.10 -10.96
C MET A 43 -0.09 -3.02 -11.35
N SER A 44 -0.38 -4.29 -11.68
CA SER A 44 0.62 -5.28 -12.09
C SER A 44 1.38 -4.83 -13.34
N ARG A 45 0.66 -4.30 -14.34
CA ARG A 45 1.30 -3.73 -15.54
C ARG A 45 2.25 -2.59 -15.21
N ARG A 46 1.83 -1.60 -14.41
CA ARG A 46 2.68 -0.44 -14.07
C ARG A 46 3.89 -0.82 -13.22
N LEU A 47 3.74 -1.79 -12.33
CA LEU A 47 4.84 -2.33 -11.54
C LEU A 47 5.81 -3.13 -12.41
N GLN A 48 5.31 -3.95 -13.34
CA GLN A 48 6.14 -4.68 -14.29
C GLN A 48 6.88 -3.72 -15.23
N GLU A 49 6.24 -2.64 -15.68
CA GLU A 49 6.91 -1.57 -16.45
C GLU A 49 8.06 -0.93 -15.67
N ALA A 50 7.86 -0.68 -14.36
CA ALA A 50 8.93 -0.17 -13.50
C ALA A 50 10.06 -1.18 -13.32
N LEU A 51 9.71 -2.46 -13.10
CA LEU A 51 10.65 -3.56 -12.99
C LEU A 51 11.48 -3.77 -14.27
N THR A 52 10.87 -3.67 -15.44
CA THR A 52 11.55 -3.83 -16.75
C THR A 52 12.58 -2.72 -17.02
N ARG A 53 12.44 -1.54 -16.40
CA ARG A 53 13.45 -0.47 -16.51
C ARG A 53 14.69 -0.69 -15.64
N VAL A 54 14.67 -1.69 -14.76
CA VAL A 54 15.79 -1.97 -13.86
C VAL A 54 16.93 -2.63 -14.63
N ASP A 55 18.12 -2.02 -14.59
CA ASP A 55 19.33 -2.59 -15.17
C ASP A 55 19.86 -3.74 -14.30
N SER A 56 19.61 -4.97 -14.73
CA SER A 56 20.05 -6.17 -14.01
C SER A 56 21.56 -6.41 -14.03
N THR A 57 22.34 -5.60 -14.76
CA THR A 57 23.81 -5.63 -14.68
C THR A 57 24.35 -4.79 -13.52
N VAL A 58 23.53 -3.87 -13.00
CA VAL A 58 23.87 -2.94 -11.92
C VAL A 58 23.37 -3.42 -10.57
N TYR A 59 22.17 -4.00 -10.52
CA TYR A 59 21.52 -4.40 -9.28
C TYR A 59 21.54 -5.92 -9.08
N GLU A 60 21.67 -6.35 -7.83
CA GLU A 60 21.69 -7.76 -7.44
C GLU A 60 20.29 -8.31 -7.13
N ALA A 61 19.35 -7.44 -6.72
CA ALA A 61 17.95 -7.78 -6.47
C ALA A 61 17.05 -6.54 -6.57
N VAL A 62 15.75 -6.77 -6.79
CA VAL A 62 14.71 -5.73 -6.71
C VAL A 62 13.81 -5.96 -5.51
N LEU A 63 13.77 -4.98 -4.62
CA LEU A 63 12.92 -4.96 -3.44
C LEU A 63 11.58 -4.30 -3.77
N PHE A 64 10.49 -4.78 -3.16
CA PHE A 64 9.18 -4.15 -3.24
C PHE A 64 8.73 -3.63 -1.88
N GLY A 65 8.57 -2.31 -1.77
CA GLY A 65 7.90 -1.65 -0.64
C GLY A 65 6.38 -1.70 -0.80
N TYR A 66 5.83 -2.91 -0.95
CA TYR A 66 4.42 -3.18 -1.21
C TYR A 66 3.97 -4.47 -0.52
N GLY A 67 2.71 -4.54 -0.12
CA GLY A 67 1.99 -5.80 0.09
C GLY A 67 1.23 -6.22 -1.18
N LEU A 68 0.35 -7.22 -1.08
CA LEU A 68 -0.48 -7.69 -2.20
C LEU A 68 -1.27 -6.55 -2.87
N CYS A 69 -1.83 -5.61 -2.09
CA CYS A 69 -2.46 -4.37 -2.56
C CYS A 69 -3.39 -4.58 -3.77
N ASN A 70 -4.57 -5.13 -3.52
CA ASN A 70 -5.53 -5.51 -4.58
C ASN A 70 -4.92 -6.50 -5.61
N ASN A 71 -4.08 -7.42 -5.13
CA ASN A 71 -3.32 -8.39 -5.91
C ASN A 71 -2.40 -7.79 -6.99
N GLY A 72 -2.06 -6.50 -6.89
CA GLY A 72 -1.21 -5.82 -7.88
C GLY A 72 0.18 -6.41 -8.06
N LEU A 73 0.71 -7.14 -7.07
CA LEU A 73 1.98 -7.87 -7.20
C LEU A 73 1.86 -9.20 -7.95
N VAL A 74 0.66 -9.76 -8.08
CA VAL A 74 0.45 -11.05 -8.74
C VAL A 74 0.79 -10.94 -10.22
N GLY A 75 1.58 -11.90 -10.71
CA GLY A 75 2.06 -11.94 -12.10
C GLY A 75 3.40 -11.24 -12.33
N LEU A 76 3.91 -10.45 -11.37
CA LEU A 76 5.23 -9.86 -11.50
C LEU A 76 6.28 -10.95 -11.67
N THR A 77 7.09 -10.81 -12.72
CA THR A 77 8.04 -11.83 -13.14
C THR A 77 9.47 -11.36 -12.92
N ALA A 78 10.23 -12.17 -12.18
CA ALA A 78 11.66 -12.01 -11.98
C ALA A 78 12.39 -12.46 -13.25
N SER A 79 12.74 -11.54 -14.16
CA SER A 79 13.37 -11.93 -15.43
C SER A 79 14.80 -12.46 -15.23
N SER A 80 15.69 -11.65 -14.65
CA SER A 80 17.13 -11.93 -14.58
C SER A 80 17.71 -11.87 -13.16
N ILE A 81 17.15 -11.04 -12.29
CA ILE A 81 17.55 -10.89 -10.88
C ILE A 81 16.37 -11.18 -9.95
N PRO A 82 16.61 -11.65 -8.71
CA PRO A 82 15.55 -11.99 -7.78
C PRO A 82 14.72 -10.77 -7.37
N LEU A 83 13.44 -11.02 -7.07
CA LEU A 83 12.57 -10.05 -6.41
C LEU A 83 12.45 -10.39 -4.94
N VAL A 84 12.37 -9.37 -4.08
CA VAL A 84 12.17 -9.53 -2.64
C VAL A 84 10.94 -8.74 -2.24
N ILE A 85 9.97 -9.43 -1.63
CA ILE A 85 8.65 -8.88 -1.35
C ILE A 85 8.26 -9.23 0.10
N PRO A 86 7.85 -8.27 0.93
CA PRO A 86 7.26 -8.56 2.23
C PRO A 86 6.02 -9.45 2.09
N ARG A 87 5.87 -10.45 2.94
CA ARG A 87 4.64 -11.24 3.05
C ARG A 87 3.57 -10.41 3.76
N ALA A 88 2.87 -9.59 2.97
CA ALA A 88 1.92 -8.61 3.45
C ALA A 88 0.68 -8.56 2.55
N HIS A 89 -0.51 -8.40 3.15
CA HIS A 89 -1.76 -8.25 2.39
C HIS A 89 -1.88 -6.86 1.75
N ASP A 90 -1.33 -5.85 2.41
CA ASP A 90 -1.32 -4.47 1.95
C ASP A 90 -0.13 -3.72 2.55
N CYS A 91 0.03 -2.45 2.19
CA CYS A 91 1.10 -1.63 2.73
C CYS A 91 0.95 -1.33 4.24
N ILE A 92 -0.24 -1.46 4.85
CA ILE A 92 -0.45 -1.19 6.28
C ILE A 92 0.36 -2.15 7.13
N THR A 93 0.47 -3.41 6.69
CA THR A 93 1.33 -4.43 7.34
C THR A 93 2.76 -3.95 7.55
N LEU A 94 3.32 -3.16 6.62
CA LEU A 94 4.69 -2.65 6.73
C LEU A 94 4.86 -1.63 7.87
N PHE A 95 3.80 -0.90 8.22
CA PHE A 95 3.82 0.05 9.35
C PHE A 95 3.61 -0.65 10.69
N PHE A 96 2.96 -1.82 10.70
CA PHE A 96 2.80 -2.65 11.89
C PHE A 96 4.04 -3.50 12.22
N GLY A 97 4.94 -3.69 11.25
CA GLY A 97 6.14 -4.52 11.39
C GLY A 97 5.88 -6.03 11.35
N SER A 98 4.63 -6.47 11.41
CA SER A 98 4.22 -7.88 11.44
C SER A 98 2.82 -8.05 10.86
N LYS A 99 2.64 -9.10 10.04
CA LYS A 99 1.34 -9.48 9.48
C LYS A 99 0.40 -10.00 10.58
N GLU A 100 0.94 -10.66 11.61
CA GLU A 100 0.21 -11.16 12.77
C GLU A 100 -0.34 -10.00 13.61
N ARG A 101 0.52 -9.03 13.96
CA ARG A 101 0.12 -7.85 14.74
C ARG A 101 -0.93 -7.02 13.99
N TYR A 102 -0.77 -6.87 12.67
CA TYR A 102 -1.77 -6.21 11.85
C TYR A 102 -3.09 -6.98 11.82
N LEU A 103 -3.05 -8.31 11.65
CA LEU A 103 -4.24 -9.15 11.62
C LEU A 103 -5.01 -9.12 12.94
N GLU A 104 -4.31 -9.21 14.07
CA GLU A 104 -4.90 -9.11 15.42
C GLU A 104 -5.62 -7.77 15.62
N TYR A 105 -4.96 -6.67 15.24
CA TYR A 105 -5.55 -5.34 15.34
C TYR A 105 -6.77 -5.20 14.43
N PHE A 106 -6.65 -5.63 13.17
CA PHE A 106 -7.75 -5.56 12.18
C PHE A 106 -8.99 -6.34 12.63
N GLN A 107 -8.81 -7.54 13.20
CA GLN A 107 -9.91 -8.37 13.68
C GLN A 107 -10.62 -7.79 14.91
N SER A 108 -9.87 -7.10 15.78
CA SER A 108 -10.41 -6.50 17.01
C SER A 108 -10.99 -5.09 16.80
N HIS A 109 -10.68 -4.41 15.68
CA HIS A 109 -11.06 -3.02 15.40
C HIS A 109 -11.73 -2.85 14.03
N PRO A 110 -12.93 -3.43 13.81
CA PRO A 110 -13.65 -3.28 12.55
C PRO A 110 -14.01 -1.80 12.29
N GLY A 111 -13.88 -1.38 11.03
CA GLY A 111 -14.24 -0.01 10.61
C GLY A 111 -13.23 1.06 11.01
N VAL A 112 -11.95 0.70 11.17
CA VAL A 112 -10.85 1.66 11.38
C VAL A 112 -10.23 2.09 10.05
N TYR A 113 -10.11 3.40 9.88
CA TYR A 113 -9.40 4.03 8.77
C TYR A 113 -7.98 4.39 9.20
N PHE A 114 -6.98 3.74 8.60
CA PHE A 114 -5.58 3.97 8.97
C PHE A 114 -5.03 5.25 8.35
N LYS A 115 -4.22 5.96 9.14
CA LYS A 115 -3.46 7.13 8.71
C LYS A 115 -2.02 7.00 9.19
N THR A 116 -1.09 7.40 8.33
CA THR A 116 0.30 7.69 8.65
C THR A 116 0.66 9.03 8.02
N SER A 117 1.88 9.53 8.26
CA SER A 117 2.39 10.70 7.55
C SER A 117 2.22 10.60 6.02
N GLY A 118 2.53 9.44 5.44
CA GLY A 118 2.41 9.20 4.01
C GLY A 118 0.97 9.26 3.47
N TRP A 119 -0.03 8.75 4.20
CA TRP A 119 -1.44 8.89 3.75
C TRP A 119 -1.92 10.35 3.78
N ILE A 120 -1.42 11.13 4.73
CA ILE A 120 -1.78 12.54 4.86
C ILE A 120 -1.06 13.37 3.78
N GLU A 121 0.24 13.18 3.63
CA GLU A 121 1.10 13.97 2.73
C GLU A 121 0.91 13.59 1.24
N ARG A 122 0.64 12.31 0.95
CA ARG A 122 0.58 11.77 -0.43
C ARG A 122 -0.80 11.28 -0.84
N GLY A 123 -1.72 11.10 0.09
CA GLY A 123 -2.98 10.40 -0.16
C GLY A 123 -4.20 11.27 -0.43
N GLU A 124 -4.21 12.54 -0.02
CA GLU A 124 -5.43 13.37 -0.01
C GLU A 124 -5.96 13.74 -1.41
N ASN A 125 -5.18 13.57 -2.47
CA ASN A 125 -5.57 13.92 -3.84
C ASN A 125 -5.75 12.73 -4.81
N THR A 126 -5.58 11.47 -4.38
CA THR A 126 -5.46 10.34 -5.34
C THR A 126 -6.77 9.64 -5.69
N HIS A 127 -7.76 9.62 -4.77
CA HIS A 127 -8.96 8.80 -4.96
C HIS A 127 -10.05 9.46 -5.82
N GLN A 128 -10.19 10.79 -5.74
CA GLN A 128 -11.34 11.49 -6.32
C GLN A 128 -11.11 11.94 -7.77
N HIS A 129 -9.88 11.85 -8.29
CA HIS A 129 -9.53 12.40 -9.60
C HIS A 129 -8.78 11.45 -10.54
N ASN A 130 -8.59 10.18 -10.16
CA ASN A 130 -8.00 9.21 -11.07
C ASN A 130 -9.12 8.54 -11.92
N PRO A 131 -9.28 8.89 -13.21
CA PRO A 131 -10.31 8.30 -14.07
C PRO A 131 -10.10 6.80 -14.30
N ASP A 132 -8.88 6.30 -14.08
CA ASP A 132 -8.57 4.87 -14.18
C ASP A 132 -8.93 4.07 -12.94
N SER A 133 -9.24 4.73 -11.82
CA SER A 133 -9.62 4.04 -10.59
C SER A 133 -10.89 3.21 -10.77
N ILE A 134 -10.98 2.09 -10.04
CA ILE A 134 -12.20 1.27 -10.02
C ILE A 134 -13.39 2.11 -9.59
N ALA A 135 -13.22 2.97 -8.57
CA ALA A 135 -14.28 3.87 -8.11
C ALA A 135 -14.79 4.79 -9.25
N ALA A 136 -13.89 5.38 -10.06
CA ALA A 136 -14.27 6.18 -11.22
C ALA A 136 -14.97 5.36 -12.30
N LYS A 137 -14.41 4.21 -12.68
CA LYS A 137 -14.99 3.33 -13.71
C LYS A 137 -16.36 2.78 -13.30
N SER A 138 -16.59 2.59 -12.00
CA SER A 138 -17.85 2.13 -11.43
C SER A 138 -18.84 3.26 -11.12
N GLY A 139 -18.50 4.53 -11.39
CA GLY A 139 -19.37 5.68 -11.14
C GLY A 139 -19.56 6.04 -9.66
N MET A 140 -18.65 5.58 -8.79
CA MET A 140 -18.70 5.75 -7.31
C MET A 140 -18.07 7.07 -6.83
N VAL A 141 -17.62 7.93 -7.74
CA VAL A 141 -17.02 9.26 -7.46
C VAL A 141 -17.88 10.42 -7.98
N LEU A 142 -19.11 10.14 -8.43
CA LEU A 142 -20.05 11.21 -8.79
C LEU A 142 -20.42 12.02 -7.54
N SER A 143 -20.45 13.35 -7.68
CA SER A 143 -20.94 14.24 -6.63
C SER A 143 -22.44 14.03 -6.40
N TYR A 144 -22.93 14.47 -5.23
CA TYR A 144 -24.35 14.42 -4.95
C TYR A 144 -25.14 15.23 -5.99
N GLU A 145 -24.63 16.40 -6.38
CA GLU A 145 -25.23 17.27 -7.39
C GLU A 145 -25.31 16.60 -8.77
N GLU A 146 -24.26 15.88 -9.18
CA GLU A 146 -24.25 15.11 -10.44
C GLU A 146 -25.26 13.97 -10.42
N LEU A 147 -25.41 13.29 -9.27
CA LEU A 147 -26.41 12.24 -9.09
C LEU A 147 -27.84 12.82 -9.12
N VAL A 148 -28.06 13.97 -8.48
CA VAL A 148 -29.37 14.67 -8.50
C VAL A 148 -29.74 15.07 -9.92
N ALA A 149 -28.80 15.65 -10.69
CA ALA A 149 -29.04 16.04 -12.07
C ALA A 149 -29.37 14.84 -12.99
N LYS A 150 -28.79 13.66 -12.72
CA LYS A 150 -28.94 12.48 -13.58
C LYS A 150 -30.11 11.57 -13.18
N TYR A 151 -30.43 11.48 -11.89
CA TYR A 151 -31.36 10.47 -11.37
C TYR A 151 -32.53 11.05 -10.55
N GLY A 152 -32.53 12.36 -10.29
CA GLY A 152 -33.49 13.01 -9.40
C GLY A 152 -33.12 12.84 -7.92
N GLU A 153 -33.65 13.72 -7.06
CA GLU A 153 -33.21 13.85 -5.66
C GLU A 153 -33.41 12.58 -4.81
N ASP A 154 -34.54 11.90 -4.95
CA ASP A 154 -34.85 10.69 -4.18
C ASP A 154 -33.92 9.51 -4.54
N ASN A 155 -33.64 9.32 -5.84
CA ASN A 155 -32.71 8.28 -6.28
C ASN A 155 -31.26 8.68 -6.01
N ALA A 156 -30.92 9.97 -6.10
CA ALA A 156 -29.57 10.45 -5.84
C ALA A 156 -29.14 10.20 -4.40
N ARG A 157 -30.04 10.39 -3.43
CA ARG A 157 -29.77 10.07 -2.01
C ARG A 157 -29.48 8.58 -1.81
N PHE A 158 -30.30 7.72 -2.40
CA PHE A 158 -30.08 6.28 -2.34
C PHE A 158 -28.78 5.86 -3.03
N LEU A 159 -28.51 6.34 -4.25
CA LEU A 159 -27.31 6.01 -5.02
C LEU A 159 -26.04 6.54 -4.35
N TYR A 160 -26.08 7.75 -3.78
CA TYR A 160 -24.94 8.33 -3.07
C TYR A 160 -24.60 7.50 -1.82
N ASP A 161 -25.61 7.17 -1.01
CA ASP A 161 -25.41 6.37 0.20
C ASP A 161 -24.95 4.94 -0.11
N GLN A 162 -25.48 4.33 -1.17
CA GLN A 162 -25.20 2.95 -1.51
C GLN A 162 -23.90 2.77 -2.31
N LEU A 163 -23.56 3.71 -3.19
CA LEU A 163 -22.48 3.57 -4.16
C LEU A 163 -21.33 4.56 -3.96
N CYS A 164 -21.54 5.72 -3.34
CA CYS A 164 -20.52 6.78 -3.27
C CYS A 164 -19.97 6.99 -1.84
N ASN A 165 -20.73 6.62 -0.80
CA ASN A 165 -20.28 6.70 0.58
C ASN A 165 -19.31 5.55 0.95
N MET A 166 -18.09 5.61 0.39
CA MET A 166 -17.00 4.65 0.62
C MET A 166 -16.55 4.58 2.08
N THR A 167 -16.95 5.56 2.90
CA THR A 167 -16.61 5.64 4.31
C THR A 167 -17.71 5.16 5.26
N ARG A 168 -18.88 4.71 4.76
CA ARG A 168 -20.07 4.43 5.59
C ARG A 168 -19.86 3.41 6.71
N ASN A 169 -18.97 2.44 6.48
CA ASN A 169 -18.68 1.37 7.44
C ASN A 169 -17.53 1.72 8.40
N TYR A 170 -16.94 2.90 8.27
CA TYR A 170 -15.88 3.35 9.17
C TYR A 170 -16.47 4.12 10.34
N SER A 171 -15.87 3.90 11.52
CA SER A 171 -16.27 4.53 12.77
C SER A 171 -15.08 5.03 13.59
N GLY A 172 -13.85 4.86 13.09
CA GLY A 172 -12.63 5.29 13.75
C GLY A 172 -11.50 5.63 12.77
N ILE A 173 -10.57 6.47 13.22
CA ILE A 173 -9.26 6.68 12.60
C ILE A 173 -8.19 6.18 13.57
N ALA A 174 -7.27 5.37 13.07
CA ALA A 174 -6.04 5.00 13.76
C ALA A 174 -4.86 5.69 13.09
N PHE A 175 -4.18 6.57 13.82
CA PHE A 175 -2.94 7.18 13.39
C PHE A 175 -1.76 6.33 13.85
N ILE A 176 -0.99 5.78 12.91
CA ILE A 176 0.21 5.00 13.20
C ILE A 176 1.40 5.96 13.18
N GLU A 177 1.98 6.20 14.36
CA GLU A 177 3.18 7.00 14.56
C GLU A 177 4.42 6.14 14.29
N MET A 178 5.18 6.49 13.25
CA MET A 178 6.35 5.70 12.82
C MET A 178 7.66 6.17 13.45
N GLY A 179 7.66 7.31 14.14
CA GLY A 179 8.85 7.92 14.72
C GLY A 179 9.77 8.60 13.69
N VAL A 180 9.28 8.78 12.45
CA VAL A 180 9.98 9.48 11.35
C VAL A 180 9.29 10.79 10.97
N GLU A 181 8.17 11.10 11.63
CA GLU A 181 7.47 12.35 11.53
C GLU A 181 8.36 13.50 12.05
N PRO A 182 8.31 14.69 11.44
CA PRO A 182 9.15 15.82 11.84
C PRO A 182 8.61 16.53 13.09
N ASP A 183 7.31 16.37 13.36
CA ASP A 183 6.56 16.89 14.51
C ASP A 183 5.17 16.22 14.54
N ASP A 184 4.29 16.70 15.42
CA ASP A 184 2.95 16.18 15.68
C ASP A 184 1.86 16.67 14.69
N ARG A 185 2.20 17.39 13.61
CA ARG A 185 1.19 17.94 12.68
C ARG A 185 0.31 16.86 12.05
N PHE A 186 0.88 15.71 11.74
CA PHE A 186 0.17 14.58 11.14
C PHE A 186 -0.80 13.94 12.13
N GLU A 187 -0.38 13.81 13.39
CA GLU A 187 -1.25 13.34 14.47
C GLU A 187 -2.45 14.28 14.65
N ARG A 188 -2.18 15.60 14.75
CA ARG A 188 -3.24 16.61 14.92
C ARG A 188 -4.23 16.59 13.76
N GLN A 189 -3.76 16.48 12.52
CA GLN A 189 -4.64 16.39 11.34
C GLN A 189 -5.50 15.13 11.38
N ALA A 190 -4.95 13.96 11.71
CA ALA A 190 -5.73 12.73 11.84
C ALA A 190 -6.78 12.83 12.96
N ARG A 191 -6.42 13.43 14.10
CA ARG A 191 -7.34 13.67 15.23
C ARG A 191 -8.45 14.64 14.87
N GLN A 192 -8.14 15.71 14.15
CA GLN A 192 -9.12 16.66 13.63
C GLN A 192 -10.08 15.98 12.66
N GLN A 193 -9.59 15.20 11.70
CA GLN A 193 -10.42 14.45 10.74
C GLN A 193 -11.38 13.48 11.45
N ALA A 194 -10.93 12.83 12.52
CA ALA A 194 -11.80 11.96 13.33
C ALA A 194 -12.92 12.78 14.00
N ALA A 195 -12.58 13.92 14.61
CA ALA A 195 -13.55 14.79 15.26
C ALA A 195 -14.60 15.34 14.28
N GLU A 196 -14.18 15.80 13.10
CA GLU A 196 -15.07 16.31 12.04
C GLU A 196 -16.07 15.25 11.55
N LYS A 197 -15.68 13.97 11.57
CA LYS A 197 -16.53 12.84 11.18
C LYS A 197 -17.33 12.25 12.34
N GLY A 198 -17.13 12.72 13.57
CA GLY A 198 -17.69 12.09 14.77
C GLY A 198 -17.16 10.67 15.01
N TRP A 199 -15.97 10.35 14.50
CA TRP A 199 -15.33 9.04 14.61
C TRP A 199 -14.41 8.95 15.83
N LYS A 200 -14.18 7.72 16.30
CA LYS A 200 -13.18 7.44 17.34
C LYS A 200 -11.78 7.76 16.82
N TYR A 201 -10.91 8.26 17.68
CA TYR A 201 -9.50 8.47 17.36
C TYR A 201 -8.64 7.58 18.24
N GLU A 202 -7.67 6.91 17.61
CA GLU A 202 -6.63 6.14 18.29
C GLU A 202 -5.25 6.50 17.71
N LYS A 203 -4.24 6.51 18.58
CA LYS A 203 -2.84 6.61 18.21
C LYS A 203 -2.16 5.26 18.46
N LEU A 204 -1.49 4.73 17.46
CA LEU A 204 -0.75 3.47 17.50
C LEU A 204 0.73 3.74 17.32
N ALA A 205 1.59 3.04 18.07
CA ALA A 205 3.02 3.01 17.79
C ALA A 205 3.28 2.08 16.60
N GLY A 206 3.86 2.60 15.53
CA GLY A 206 4.35 1.82 14.40
C GLY A 206 5.60 1.01 14.74
N ASP A 207 6.01 0.15 13.81
CA ASP A 207 7.22 -0.65 13.94
C ASP A 207 8.01 -0.65 12.62
N MET A 208 9.22 -0.08 12.66
CA MET A 208 10.13 0.01 11.53
C MET A 208 10.88 -1.30 11.23
N ALA A 209 10.74 -2.34 12.05
CA ALA A 209 11.55 -3.56 11.94
C ALA A 209 11.41 -4.25 10.58
N LEU A 210 10.19 -4.36 10.03
CA LEU A 210 9.98 -4.98 8.72
C LEU A 210 10.53 -4.12 7.58
N VAL A 211 10.38 -2.80 7.68
CA VAL A 211 10.91 -1.83 6.70
C VAL A 211 12.43 -1.83 6.69
N GLN A 212 13.06 -1.87 7.87
CA GLN A 212 14.51 -1.93 8.01
C GLN A 212 15.06 -3.28 7.50
N ALA A 213 14.41 -4.39 7.87
CA ALA A 213 14.80 -5.71 7.40
C ALA A 213 14.68 -5.88 5.87
N LEU A 214 13.72 -5.20 5.23
CA LEU A 214 13.58 -5.21 3.77
C LEU A 214 14.84 -4.68 3.07
N VAL A 215 15.41 -3.57 3.57
CA VAL A 215 16.57 -2.91 2.93
C VAL A 215 17.91 -3.50 3.35
N ASP A 216 18.00 -4.06 4.56
CA ASP A 216 19.24 -4.65 5.08
C ASP A 216 19.46 -6.10 4.65
N GLY A 217 18.40 -6.91 4.62
CA GLY A 217 18.53 -8.35 4.58
C GLY A 217 19.29 -8.92 5.80
N PRO A 218 19.62 -10.23 5.80
CA PRO A 218 19.09 -11.24 4.89
C PRO A 218 17.57 -11.41 5.03
N TRP A 219 16.91 -11.84 3.95
CA TRP A 219 15.45 -11.96 3.90
C TRP A 219 15.02 -13.37 4.31
N ASP A 220 14.57 -13.53 5.55
CA ASP A 220 14.00 -14.78 6.02
C ASP A 220 12.66 -15.10 5.34
N ALA A 221 12.37 -16.39 5.23
CA ALA A 221 11.19 -16.87 4.53
C ALA A 221 9.86 -16.58 5.25
N GLU A 222 9.89 -16.24 6.54
CA GLU A 222 8.69 -15.94 7.34
C GLU A 222 8.14 -14.55 7.03
N ARG A 223 9.04 -13.56 6.89
CA ARG A 223 8.71 -12.16 6.61
C ARG A 223 8.74 -11.82 5.13
N PHE A 224 9.52 -12.54 4.32
CA PHE A 224 9.73 -12.21 2.91
C PHE A 224 9.51 -13.39 1.97
N LEU A 225 9.04 -13.08 0.78
CA LEU A 225 9.12 -13.93 -0.39
C LEU A 225 10.31 -13.47 -1.23
N VAL A 226 11.25 -14.38 -1.47
CA VAL A 226 12.30 -14.22 -2.50
C VAL A 226 11.84 -14.97 -3.75
N VAL A 227 11.63 -14.24 -4.85
CA VAL A 227 11.25 -14.79 -6.15
C VAL A 227 12.51 -14.95 -6.99
N PRO A 228 12.97 -16.18 -7.28
CA PRO A 228 14.17 -16.40 -8.07
C PRO A 228 13.93 -16.04 -9.55
N PRO A 229 15.00 -15.77 -10.34
CA PRO A 229 14.87 -15.55 -11.77
C PRO A 229 14.09 -16.67 -12.48
N GLY A 230 13.34 -16.31 -13.51
CA GLY A 230 12.42 -17.20 -14.23
C GLY A 230 11.16 -17.59 -13.46
N HIS A 231 10.87 -16.94 -12.33
CA HIS A 231 9.64 -17.16 -11.55
C HIS A 231 8.77 -15.91 -11.51
N ARG A 232 7.48 -16.14 -11.24
CA ARG A 232 6.46 -15.10 -11.08
C ARG A 232 5.82 -15.17 -9.71
N VAL A 233 5.40 -14.01 -9.23
CA VAL A 233 4.62 -13.86 -7.99
C VAL A 233 3.22 -14.44 -8.18
N ALA A 234 2.75 -15.22 -7.21
CA ALA A 234 1.38 -15.68 -7.10
C ALA A 234 0.86 -15.46 -5.69
N ALA A 235 -0.46 -15.29 -5.56
CA ALA A 235 -1.10 -15.31 -4.25
C ALA A 235 -1.04 -16.74 -3.65
N SER A 236 -0.84 -16.81 -2.34
CA SER A 236 -1.05 -18.00 -1.54
C SER A 236 -2.29 -17.80 -0.68
N PHE A 237 -3.02 -18.89 -0.42
CA PHE A 237 -4.23 -18.88 0.40
C PHE A 237 -3.97 -19.48 1.79
N ASP A 238 -2.71 -19.42 2.22
CA ASP A 238 -2.20 -19.82 3.53
C ASP A 238 -1.49 -18.62 4.19
N ASP A 239 -0.93 -18.82 5.38
CA ASP A 239 -0.22 -17.81 6.16
C ASP A 239 1.02 -17.22 5.43
N GLY A 240 1.42 -17.82 4.31
CA GLY A 240 2.48 -17.33 3.44
C GLY A 240 2.09 -16.09 2.64
N ILE A 241 0.79 -15.86 2.36
CA ILE A 241 0.22 -14.75 1.56
C ILE A 241 0.65 -14.72 0.09
N LEU A 242 1.93 -14.93 -0.18
CA LEU A 242 2.57 -14.90 -1.50
C LEU A 242 3.39 -16.17 -1.71
N LYS A 243 3.53 -16.60 -2.97
CA LYS A 243 4.44 -17.68 -3.35
C LYS A 243 5.07 -17.39 -4.72
N ALA A 244 6.17 -18.07 -5.01
CA ALA A 244 6.82 -18.02 -6.31
C ALA A 244 6.44 -19.26 -7.12
N ASN A 245 5.94 -19.05 -8.33
CA ASN A 245 5.68 -20.11 -9.31
C ASN A 245 6.65 -19.97 -10.47
N ARG A 246 7.04 -21.08 -11.11
CA ARG A 246 7.82 -20.99 -12.35
C ARG A 246 7.03 -20.20 -13.40
N ALA A 247 7.68 -19.27 -14.08
CA ALA A 247 7.05 -18.61 -15.22
C ALA A 247 6.99 -19.63 -16.36
N GLU A 248 5.77 -19.93 -16.84
CA GLU A 248 5.59 -20.62 -18.11
C GLU A 248 6.02 -19.66 -19.21
N GLY A 249 6.93 -20.12 -20.09
CA GLY A 249 7.53 -19.31 -21.14
C GLY A 249 6.60 -19.01 -22.30
#